data_AF-A0A9E2CKQ7-F1
#
_entry.id   AF-A0A9E2CKQ7-F1
#
_cell.length_a   1.000
_cell.length_b   1.000
_cell.length_c   1.000
_cell.angle_alpha   90.00
_cell.angle_beta   90.00
_cell.angle_gamma   90.00
#
_symmetry.space_group_name_H-M   'P 1'
#
loop_
_entity.id
_entity.type
_entity.pdbx_description
1 polymer ?
#
loop_
_entity_poly.entity_id
_entity_poly.type
_entity_poly.pdbx_seq_one_letter_code
_entity_poly.pdbx_strand_id
1 'polypeptide(L)'
;MRPLVEAALHVNPGGLLLAGPNPVDALTFFALNVSGPASGPSDGLRHRSTRRGCGPNCRRHCGVVARNVHTYVLGEHGGSEVVVWSAATLIRAAMQAAGMA
;
A
#
# COMPACT_ATOMS: atom_id res chain seq x y z
N MET A 1 7.42 -5.09 19.96
CA MET A 1 6.21 -4.56 19.31
C MET A 1 4.97 -4.63 20.20
N ARG A 2 4.65 -5.79 20.82
CA ARG A 2 3.51 -5.92 21.76
C ARG A 2 3.34 -4.77 22.77
N PRO A 3 4.37 -4.41 23.57
CA PRO A 3 4.19 -3.39 24.61
C PRO A 3 3.89 -2.01 24.02
N LEU A 4 4.35 -1.75 22.79
CA LEU A 4 4.12 -0.48 22.10
C LEU A 4 2.68 -0.39 21.59
N VAL A 5 2.12 -1.48 21.07
CA VAL A 5 0.72 -1.54 20.63
C VAL A 5 -0.21 -1.40 21.85
N GLU A 6 0.06 -2.14 22.92
CA GLU A 6 -0.74 -2.10 24.15
C GLU A 6 -0.70 -0.71 24.81
N ALA A 7 0.48 -0.08 24.91
CA ALA A 7 0.61 1.27 25.42
C ALA A 7 -0.14 2.30 24.55
N ALA A 8 -0.06 2.18 23.23
CA ALA A 8 -0.78 3.08 22.31
C ALA A 8 -2.30 2.96 22.46
N LEU A 9 -2.82 1.73 22.56
CA LEU A 9 -4.25 1.48 22.76
C LEU A 9 -4.73 1.89 24.14
N HIS A 10 -3.87 1.79 25.17
CA HIS A 10 -4.20 2.27 26.51
C HIS A 10 -4.40 3.79 26.54
N VAL A 11 -3.57 4.54 25.81
CA VAL A 11 -3.66 6.00 25.74
C VAL A 11 -4.78 6.47 24.80
N ASN A 12 -4.98 5.79 23.67
CA ASN A 12 -6.00 6.14 22.69
C ASN A 12 -6.65 4.87 22.07
N PRO A 13 -7.68 4.31 22.72
CA PRO A 13 -8.29 3.05 22.30
C PRO A 13 -9.06 3.16 20.96
N GLY A 14 -9.46 4.36 20.55
CA GLY A 14 -10.12 4.62 19.25
C GLY A 14 -9.16 5.15 18.18
N GLY A 15 -7.85 5.15 18.45
CA GLY A 15 -6.83 5.74 17.59
C GLY A 15 -6.51 4.94 16.33
N LEU A 16 -5.95 5.64 15.36
CA LEU A 16 -5.43 5.07 14.12
C LEU A 16 -4.01 4.50 14.32
N LEU A 17 -3.82 3.19 14.22
CA LEU A 17 -2.49 2.58 14.24
C LEU A 17 -1.87 2.57 12.84
N LEU A 18 -0.77 3.29 12.66
CA LEU A 18 -0.01 3.33 11.41
C LEU A 18 1.35 2.63 11.59
N ALA A 19 1.53 1.48 10.94
CA ALA A 19 2.80 0.77 10.93
C ALA A 19 3.71 1.33 9.82
N GLY A 20 4.89 1.83 10.21
CA GLY A 20 5.93 2.34 9.30
C GLY A 20 7.18 1.47 9.16
N PRO A 21 7.67 0.78 10.22
CA PRO A 21 8.86 -0.06 10.10
C PRO A 21 8.62 -1.30 9.22
N ASN A 22 9.67 -1.80 8.59
CA ASN A 22 9.65 -3.07 7.85
C ASN A 22 10.04 -4.26 8.76
N PRO A 23 9.49 -5.47 8.55
CA PRO A 23 8.51 -5.84 7.52
C PRO A 23 7.09 -5.39 7.92
N VAL A 24 6.56 -4.44 7.18
CA VAL A 24 5.38 -3.65 7.54
C VAL A 24 4.09 -4.46 7.47
N ASP A 25 3.99 -5.42 6.55
CA ASP A 25 2.82 -6.30 6.44
C ASP A 25 2.70 -7.23 7.66
N ALA A 26 3.82 -7.83 8.08
CA ALA A 26 3.86 -8.68 9.26
C ALA A 26 3.60 -7.88 10.56
N LEU A 27 4.13 -6.65 10.67
CA LEU A 27 3.87 -5.78 11.82
C LEU A 27 2.42 -5.27 11.85
N THR A 28 1.84 -4.99 10.69
CA THR A 28 0.41 -4.66 10.54
C THR A 28 -0.46 -5.82 10.99
N PHE A 29 -0.17 -7.02 10.52
CA PHE A 29 -0.87 -8.24 10.95
C PHE A 29 -0.73 -8.47 12.45
N PHE A 30 0.47 -8.30 13.01
CA PHE A 30 0.70 -8.42 14.44
C PHE A 30 -0.14 -7.39 15.24
N ALA A 31 -0.15 -6.13 14.83
CA ALA A 31 -0.89 -5.07 15.51
C ALA A 31 -2.41 -5.35 15.53
N LEU A 32 -2.98 -5.87 14.44
CA LEU A 32 -4.39 -6.30 14.38
C LEU A 32 -4.71 -7.40 15.39
N ASN A 33 -3.84 -8.40 15.48
CA ASN A 33 -4.05 -9.51 16.41
C ASN A 33 -3.96 -9.07 17.88
N VAL A 34 -3.13 -8.05 18.18
CA VAL A 34 -3.01 -7.51 19.54
C VAL A 34 -4.14 -6.55 19.88
N SER A 35 -4.65 -5.76 18.93
CA SER A 35 -5.70 -4.76 19.20
C SER A 35 -7.09 -5.36 19.40
N GLY A 36 -7.32 -6.59 18.94
CA GLY A 36 -8.58 -7.32 19.12
C GLY A 36 -9.74 -6.80 18.24
N PRO A 37 -10.91 -7.47 18.28
CA PRO A 37 -12.03 -7.20 17.37
C PRO A 37 -12.81 -5.90 17.68
N ALA A 38 -12.57 -5.27 18.85
CA ALA A 38 -13.29 -4.06 19.29
C ALA A 38 -12.65 -2.75 18.81
N SER A 39 -11.40 -2.77 18.35
CA SER A 39 -10.87 -1.70 17.51
C SER A 39 -11.52 -1.87 16.15
N GLY A 40 -12.48 -0.98 15.84
CA GLY A 40 -13.29 -1.01 14.62
C GLY A 40 -12.51 -1.34 13.35
N PRO A 41 -13.22 -1.84 12.33
CA PRO A 41 -12.64 -2.50 11.16
C PRO A 41 -11.51 -1.66 10.60
N SER A 42 -10.32 -2.26 10.45
CA SER A 42 -9.54 -2.36 9.20
C SER A 42 -9.29 -1.13 8.31
N ASP A 43 -9.95 0.00 8.49
CA ASP A 43 -9.67 1.31 7.89
C ASP A 43 -8.42 1.95 8.48
N GLY A 44 -7.98 1.42 9.62
CA GLY A 44 -6.98 2.05 10.43
C GLY A 44 -5.53 1.83 9.97
N LEU A 45 -5.28 0.61 9.53
CA LEU A 45 -3.98 0.18 9.06
C LEU A 45 -3.91 0.37 7.54
N ARG A 46 -3.67 1.61 7.12
CA ARG A 46 -3.34 1.89 5.73
C ARG A 46 -1.87 1.61 5.52
N HIS A 47 -1.56 0.43 4.98
CA HIS A 47 -0.26 0.21 4.38
C HIS A 47 -0.21 0.96 3.04
N ARG A 48 0.60 2.01 2.96
CA ARG A 48 0.88 2.71 1.71
C ARG A 48 2.26 2.27 1.24
N SER A 49 2.32 1.24 0.39
CA SER A 49 3.59 0.89 -0.25
C SER A 49 4.03 2.07 -1.12
N THR A 50 5.24 2.57 -0.85
CA THR A 50 5.82 3.61 -1.70
C THR A 50 6.32 2.96 -2.98
N ARG A 51 5.51 3.11 -4.05
CA ARG A 51 5.77 3.29 -5.50
C ARG A 51 7.22 3.36 -6.03
N ARG A 52 8.21 2.68 -5.46
CA ARG A 52 9.61 2.81 -5.87
C ARG A 52 9.85 2.03 -7.16
N GLY A 53 9.43 2.59 -8.29
CA GLY A 53 9.83 2.09 -9.61
C GLY A 53 8.85 2.36 -10.74
N CYS A 54 7.54 2.22 -10.48
CA CYS A 54 6.54 2.30 -11.54
C CYS A 54 6.46 3.71 -12.16
N GLY A 55 6.43 4.77 -11.35
CA GLY A 55 6.32 6.16 -11.84
C GLY A 55 7.48 6.62 -12.75
N PRO A 56 8.75 6.49 -12.31
CA PRO A 56 9.91 6.87 -13.13
C PRO A 56 10.03 6.05 -14.43
N ASN A 57 9.76 4.74 -14.38
CA ASN A 57 9.86 3.88 -15.56
C ASN A 57 8.74 4.16 -16.57
N CYS A 58 7.49 4.35 -16.10
CA CYS A 58 6.39 4.74 -16.99
C CYS A 58 6.59 6.14 -17.59
N ARG A 59 7.18 7.09 -16.86
CA ARG A 59 7.53 8.40 -17.44
C ARG A 59 8.52 8.27 -18.61
N ARG A 60 9.55 7.43 -18.46
CA ARG A 60 10.54 7.18 -19.51
C ARG A 60 9.94 6.47 -20.72
N HIS A 61 9.05 5.51 -20.50
CA HIS A 61 8.50 4.67 -21.56
C HIS A 61 7.32 5.33 -22.31
N CYS A 62 6.44 6.02 -21.59
CA CYS A 62 5.20 6.58 -22.14
C CYS A 62 5.30 8.08 -22.49
N GLY A 63 6.40 8.76 -22.16
CA GLY A 63 6.59 10.18 -22.43
C GLY A 63 5.65 11.12 -21.63
N VAL A 64 4.92 10.59 -20.64
CA VAL A 64 3.99 11.37 -19.81
C VAL A 64 4.51 11.53 -18.38
N VAL A 65 4.00 12.55 -17.67
CA VAL A 65 4.27 12.67 -16.23
C VAL A 65 3.59 11.55 -15.45
N ALA A 66 4.28 11.01 -14.44
CA ALA A 66 3.80 9.87 -13.64
C ALA A 66 2.42 10.07 -12.99
N ARG A 67 1.96 11.31 -12.81
CA ARG A 67 0.62 11.62 -12.29
C ARG A 67 -0.50 11.16 -13.23
N ASN A 68 -0.21 11.01 -14.52
CA ASN A 68 -1.17 10.61 -15.55
C ASN A 68 -1.15 9.10 -15.83
N VAL A 69 -0.35 8.35 -15.07
CA VAL A 69 -0.28 6.89 -15.12
C VAL A 69 -0.90 6.38 -13.83
N HIS A 70 -1.98 5.61 -13.96
CA HIS A 70 -2.63 4.97 -12.81
C HIS A 70 -2.40 3.48 -12.89
N THR A 71 -1.75 2.93 -11.87
CA THR A 71 -1.49 1.51 -11.70
C THR A 71 -1.70 1.14 -10.23
N TYR A 72 -1.98 -0.14 -10.00
CA TYR A 72 -2.07 -0.70 -8.66
C TYR A 72 -0.88 -1.63 -8.45
N VAL A 73 -0.25 -1.54 -7.28
CA VAL A 73 0.76 -2.49 -6.81
C VAL A 73 0.17 -3.20 -5.61
N LEU A 74 0.08 -4.53 -5.69
CA LEU A 74 -0.53 -5.39 -4.67
C LEU A 74 0.49 -6.42 -4.18
N GLY A 75 0.19 -7.10 -3.08
CA GLY A 75 1.06 -8.11 -2.48
C GLY A 75 1.90 -7.56 -1.33
N GLU A 76 2.91 -8.34 -0.94
CA GLU A 76 3.83 -7.99 0.16
C GLU A 76 4.74 -6.83 -0.23
N HIS A 77 4.93 -5.88 0.67
CA HIS A 77 5.87 -4.79 0.50
C HIS A 77 7.31 -5.32 0.47
N GLY A 78 7.94 -5.20 -0.70
CA GLY A 78 9.32 -5.63 -0.90
C GLY A 78 9.49 -6.37 -2.22
N GLY A 79 10.26 -7.45 -2.20
CA GLY A 79 10.64 -8.19 -3.42
C GLY A 79 9.51 -8.99 -4.09
N SER A 80 8.35 -9.11 -3.43
CA SER A 80 7.22 -9.94 -3.89
C SER A 80 5.99 -9.13 -4.31
N GLU A 81 6.13 -7.80 -4.42
CA GLU A 81 5.05 -6.93 -4.89
C GLU A 81 4.76 -7.14 -6.39
N VAL A 82 3.50 -7.00 -6.78
CA VAL A 82 3.02 -7.24 -8.16
C VAL A 82 2.30 -6.02 -8.69
N VAL A 83 2.73 -5.55 -9.86
CA VAL A 83 2.02 -4.50 -10.61
C VAL A 83 0.86 -5.11 -11.39
N VAL A 84 -0.35 -4.59 -11.18
CA VAL A 84 -1.56 -5.04 -11.87
C VAL A 84 -1.68 -4.32 -13.22
N TRP A 85 -0.89 -4.77 -14.21
CA TRP A 85 -0.85 -4.15 -15.55
C TRP A 85 -2.19 -4.18 -16.29
N SER A 86 -3.03 -5.17 -16.00
CA SER A 86 -4.38 -5.26 -16.58
C SER A 86 -5.30 -4.11 -16.16
N ALA A 87 -5.02 -3.46 -15.02
CA ALA A 87 -5.75 -2.29 -14.54
C ALA A 87 -5.01 -0.98 -14.83
N ALA A 88 -3.89 -1.02 -15.55
CA ALA A 88 -3.09 0.15 -15.83
C ALA A 88 -3.79 1.08 -16.83
N THR A 89 -3.85 2.37 -16.50
CA THR A 89 -4.39 3.39 -17.40
C THR A 89 -3.43 4.56 -17.60
N LEU A 90 -3.45 5.10 -18.82
CA LEU A 90 -2.70 6.26 -19.26
C LEU A 90 -3.70 7.34 -19.71
N ILE A 91 -3.77 8.48 -19.01
CA ILE A 91 -4.72 9.58 -19.34
C ILE A 91 -6.14 9.01 -19.57
N ARG A 92 -6.57 8.08 -18.70
CA ARG A 92 -7.87 7.37 -18.74
C ARG A 92 -8.07 6.30 -19.83
N ALA A 93 -7.09 6.04 -20.67
CA ALA A 93 -7.11 4.90 -21.60
C ALA A 93 -6.46 3.66 -20.99
N ALA A 94 -7.03 2.47 -21.21
CA ALA A 94 -6.43 1.21 -20.77
C ALA A 94 -5.13 0.92 -21.55
N MET A 95 -4.04 0.60 -20.85
CA MET A 95 -2.74 0.35 -21.48
C MET A 95 -2.70 -0.98 -22.26
N GLN A 96 -3.46 -2.01 -21.83
CA GLN A 96 -3.62 -3.26 -22.58
C GLN A 96 -4.31 -3.04 -23.94
N ALA A 97 -5.33 -2.20 -23.98
CA ALA A 97 -6.03 -1.87 -25.23
C ALA A 97 -5.15 -1.04 -26.19
N ALA A 98 -4.13 -0.36 -25.67
CA ALA A 98 -3.17 0.43 -26.44
C ALA A 98 -1.95 -0.36 -26.92
N GLY A 99 -1.85 -1.66 -26.61
CA GLY A 99 -0.68 -2.49 -26.97
C GLY A 99 0.60 -2.11 -26.22
N MET A 100 0.47 -1.49 -25.04
CA MET A 100 1.58 -0.92 -24.25
C MET A 100 1.87 -1.72 -22.96
N ALA A 101 1.27 -2.89 -22.80
CA ALA A 101 1.39 -3.74 -21.61
C ALA A 101 2.45 -4.84 -21.79
#